data_AF-A0A2V6H3B9-F1
#
_entry.id   AF-A0A2V6H3B9-F1
#
_cell.length_a   1.000
_cell.length_b   1.000
_cell.length_c   1.000
_cell.angle_alpha   90.00
_cell.angle_beta   90.00
_cell.angle_gamma   90.00
#
_symmetry.space_group_name_H-M   'P 1'
#
loop_
_entity.id
_entity.type
_entity.pdbx_description
1 polymer ?
#
loop_
_entity_poly.entity_id
_entity_poly.type
_entity_poly.pdbx_seq_one_letter_code
_entity_poly.pdbx_strand_id
1 'polypeptide(L)'
;MKTVSIFVALAFVLFSCELTNYVPPVTPQMATARSGQQVDLVMLREGRTLFVHRCIECHTLPVLWRYSTDDWPNIVDSMSHRASLKPADREAI
;
A
#
# COMPACT_ATOMS: atom_id res chain seq x y z
N MET A 1 -15.37 4.36 39.68
CA MET A 1 -14.31 5.28 39.19
C MET A 1 -13.11 4.52 38.60
N LYS A 2 -12.48 3.59 39.33
CA LYS A 2 -11.35 2.77 38.80
C LYS A 2 -11.69 1.98 37.54
N THR A 3 -12.87 1.36 37.48
CA THR A 3 -13.36 0.62 36.30
C THR A 3 -13.54 1.51 35.08
N VAL A 4 -14.13 2.70 35.26
CA VAL A 4 -14.32 3.71 34.20
C VAL A 4 -12.98 4.19 33.64
N SER A 5 -11.98 4.44 34.49
CA SER A 5 -10.63 4.80 34.04
C SER A 5 -9.92 3.69 33.25
N ILE A 6 -10.14 2.42 33.60
CA ILE A 6 -9.59 1.28 32.87
C ILE A 6 -10.21 1.17 31.48
N PHE A 7 -11.54 1.31 31.37
CA PHE A 7 -12.22 1.27 30.07
C PHE A 7 -11.81 2.43 29.15
N VAL A 8 -11.63 3.63 29.70
CA VAL A 8 -11.14 4.79 28.93
C VAL A 8 -9.70 4.55 28.45
N ALA A 9 -8.79 4.10 29.33
CA ALA A 9 -7.41 3.81 28.93
C ALA A 9 -7.33 2.72 27.84
N LEU A 10 -8.14 1.66 27.97
CA LEU A 10 -8.20 0.59 26.97
C LEU A 10 -8.72 1.10 25.62
N ALA A 11 -9.73 1.97 25.62
CA ALA A 11 -10.26 2.58 24.40
C ALA A 11 -9.22 3.45 23.68
N PHE A 12 -8.43 4.24 24.42
CA PHE A 12 -7.35 5.06 23.85
C PHE A 12 -6.23 4.21 23.21
N VAL A 13 -5.87 3.08 23.83
CA VAL A 13 -4.86 2.16 23.27
C VAL A 13 -5.36 1.51 21.97
N LEU A 14 -6.63 1.09 21.93
CA LEU A 14 -7.23 0.49 20.74
C LEU A 14 -7.38 1.50 19.58
N PHE A 15 -7.76 2.74 19.87
CA PHE A 15 -7.90 3.80 18.86
C PHE A 15 -6.55 4.22 18.25
N SER A 16 -5.47 4.10 19.02
CA SER A 16 -4.12 4.44 18.57
C SER A 16 -3.60 3.49 17.48
N CYS A 17 -4.00 2.21 17.50
CA CYS A 17 -3.60 1.24 16.47
C CYS A 17 -4.18 1.55 15.08
N GLU A 18 -5.40 2.09 15.02
CA GLU A 18 -6.05 2.45 13.76
C GLU A 18 -5.40 3.68 13.10
N LEU A 19 -4.97 4.64 13.93
CA LEU A 19 -4.27 5.86 13.52
C LEU A 19 -2.82 5.63 13.07
N THR A 20 -2.20 4.49 13.41
CA THR A 20 -0.81 4.16 13.01
C THR A 20 -0.65 3.57 11.62
N ASN A 21 -1.62 3.74 10.72
CA ASN A 21 -1.43 3.46 9.29
C ASN A 21 -0.39 4.43 8.70
N TYR A 22 0.89 4.12 8.90
CA TYR A 22 2.08 4.89 8.53
C TYR A 22 2.22 5.12 7.01
N VAL A 23 1.44 4.39 6.20
CA VAL A 23 1.46 4.54 4.75
C VAL A 23 0.64 5.78 4.37
N PRO A 24 1.25 6.82 3.76
CA PRO A 24 0.52 8.01 3.34
C PRO A 24 -0.59 7.66 2.33
N PRO A 25 -1.73 8.36 2.34
CA PRO A 25 -2.78 8.15 1.36
C PRO A 25 -2.31 8.51 -0.05
N VAL A 26 -2.94 7.91 -1.07
CA VAL A 26 -2.75 8.35 -2.46
C VAL A 26 -3.33 9.74 -2.60
N THR A 27 -2.50 10.69 -3.05
CA THR A 27 -2.88 12.09 -3.21
C THR A 27 -2.95 12.48 -4.69
N PRO A 28 -3.76 13.49 -5.07
CA PRO A 28 -3.81 13.99 -6.45
C PRO A 28 -2.45 14.42 -7.01
N GLN A 29 -1.53 14.88 -6.16
CA GLN A 29 -0.17 15.27 -6.53
C GLN A 29 0.67 14.08 -7.02
N MET A 30 0.38 12.87 -6.56
CA MET A 30 1.06 11.65 -7.04
C MET A 30 0.66 11.31 -8.48
N ALA A 31 -0.57 11.63 -8.90
CA ALA A 31 -1.06 11.42 -10.27
C ALA A 31 -0.34 12.30 -11.30
N THR A 32 0.28 13.40 -10.86
CA THR A 32 1.01 14.35 -11.71
C THR A 32 2.53 14.28 -11.52
N ALA A 33 3.02 13.41 -10.64
CA ALA A 33 4.44 13.34 -10.28
C ALA A 33 5.34 12.80 -11.40
N ARG A 34 4.79 12.02 -12.34
CA ARG A 34 5.56 11.47 -13.47
C ARG A 34 5.43 12.38 -14.70
N SER A 35 6.52 13.04 -15.07
CA SER A 35 6.58 13.86 -16.28
C SER A 35 6.25 13.00 -17.51
N GLY A 36 5.23 13.41 -18.27
CA GLY A 36 4.83 12.76 -19.52
C GLY A 36 3.82 11.62 -19.42
N GLN A 37 3.37 11.24 -18.22
CA GLN A 37 2.33 10.20 -18.06
C GLN A 37 1.31 10.59 -17.01
N GLN A 38 0.10 10.94 -17.46
CA GLN A 38 -1.04 11.17 -16.58
C GLN A 38 -1.55 9.81 -16.10
N VAL A 39 -1.33 9.51 -14.81
CA VAL A 39 -1.86 8.30 -14.18
C VAL A 39 -3.18 8.66 -13.50
N ASP A 40 -4.22 7.86 -13.70
CA ASP A 40 -5.50 8.10 -13.05
C ASP A 40 -5.40 7.90 -11.52
N LEU A 41 -6.01 8.81 -10.77
CA LEU A 41 -6.04 8.76 -9.31
C LEU A 41 -6.79 7.52 -8.80
N VAL A 42 -7.79 7.05 -9.55
CA VAL A 42 -8.49 5.80 -9.22
C VAL A 42 -7.55 4.61 -9.36
N MET A 43 -6.82 4.53 -10.49
CA MET A 43 -5.82 3.49 -10.73
C MET A 43 -4.74 3.46 -9.64
N LEU A 44 -4.21 4.62 -9.22
CA LEU A 44 -3.23 4.67 -8.12
C LEU A 44 -3.80 4.14 -6.79
N ARG A 45 -5.08 4.39 -6.49
CA ARG A 45 -5.73 3.88 -5.28
C ARG A 45 -5.94 2.37 -5.35
N GLU A 46 -6.31 1.86 -6.52
CA GLU A 46 -6.43 0.43 -6.78
C GLU A 46 -5.08 -0.27 -6.66
N GLY A 47 -4.05 0.25 -7.32
CA GLY A 47 -2.66 -0.23 -7.22
C GLY A 47 -2.16 -0.28 -5.79
N ARG A 48 -2.39 0.78 -4.99
CA ARG A 48 -2.04 0.77 -3.56
C ARG A 48 -2.75 -0.35 -2.81
N THR A 49 -4.03 -0.57 -3.08
CA THR A 49 -4.84 -1.61 -2.43
C THR A 49 -4.28 -2.99 -2.79
N LEU A 50 -4.01 -3.24 -4.07
CA LEU A 50 -3.41 -4.49 -4.53
C LEU A 50 -2.01 -4.69 -3.92
N PHE A 51 -1.17 -3.67 -3.89
CA PHE A 51 0.17 -3.72 -3.32
C PHE A 51 0.16 -4.18 -1.85
N VAL A 52 -0.70 -3.59 -1.01
CA VAL A 52 -0.78 -3.93 0.42
C VAL A 52 -1.48 -5.26 0.69
N HIS A 53 -2.28 -5.79 -0.25
CA HIS A 53 -2.99 -7.06 -0.05
C HIS A 53 -2.35 -8.25 -0.75
N ARG A 54 -1.55 -8.04 -1.80
CA ARG A 54 -0.94 -9.11 -2.60
C ARG A 54 0.56 -9.22 -2.41
N CYS A 55 1.28 -8.10 -2.36
CA CYS A 55 2.75 -8.13 -2.34
C CYS A 55 3.33 -8.50 -0.98
N ILE A 56 2.56 -8.40 0.10
CA ILE A 56 2.98 -8.74 1.48
C ILE A 56 2.37 -10.03 2.00
N GLU A 57 1.56 -10.71 1.19
CA GLU A 57 0.82 -11.90 1.59
C GLU A 57 1.77 -13.09 1.85
N CYS A 58 2.84 -13.21 1.06
CA CYS A 58 3.76 -14.35 1.14
C CYS A 58 5.05 -14.06 1.90
N HIS A 59 5.55 -12.82 1.88
CA HIS A 59 6.77 -12.40 2.57
C HIS A 59 6.76 -10.90 2.84
N THR A 60 7.62 -10.43 3.74
CA THR A 60 7.82 -9.00 3.95
C THR A 60 8.43 -8.35 2.71
N LEU A 61 8.06 -7.10 2.42
CA LEU A 61 8.65 -6.38 1.29
C LEU A 61 10.16 -6.21 1.49
N PRO A 62 10.95 -6.40 0.43
CA PRO A 62 12.32 -5.92 0.43
C PRO A 62 12.32 -4.39 0.54
N VAL A 63 13.49 -3.88 0.89
CA VAL A 63 13.70 -2.46 1.11
C VAL A 63 13.46 -1.67 -0.19
N LEU A 64 12.33 -0.96 -0.30
CA LEU A 64 11.84 -0.43 -1.58
C LEU A 64 12.77 0.60 -2.26
N TRP A 65 13.50 1.40 -1.48
CA TRP A 65 14.43 2.42 -2.01
C TRP A 65 15.67 1.83 -2.70
N ARG A 66 15.86 0.50 -2.66
CA ARG A 66 16.89 -0.20 -3.43
C ARG A 66 16.55 -0.28 -4.92
N TYR A 67 15.27 -0.18 -5.28
CA TYR A 67 14.79 -0.36 -6.64
C TYR A 67 14.50 0.98 -7.29
N SER A 68 14.96 1.13 -8.53
CA SER A 68 14.60 2.23 -9.41
C SER A 68 13.21 2.04 -9.98
N THR A 69 12.64 3.10 -10.59
CA THR A 69 11.36 3.00 -11.31
C THR A 69 11.38 1.95 -12.41
N ASP A 70 12.54 1.71 -13.03
CA ASP A 70 12.68 0.84 -14.19
C ASP A 70 12.81 -0.64 -13.80
N ASP A 71 13.07 -0.94 -12.52
CA ASP A 71 13.12 -2.30 -11.99
C ASP A 71 11.71 -2.88 -11.78
N TRP A 72 10.73 -2.02 -11.50
CA TRP A 72 9.38 -2.43 -11.09
C TRP A 72 8.66 -3.33 -12.09
N PRO A 73 8.66 -3.07 -13.41
CA PRO A 73 8.01 -3.97 -14.38
C PRO A 73 8.51 -5.42 -14.27
N ASN A 74 9.82 -5.62 -14.11
CA ASN A 74 10.40 -6.95 -13.99
C ASN A 74 10.08 -7.60 -12.63
N ILE A 75 10.10 -6.82 -11.55
CA ILE A 75 9.74 -7.29 -10.20
C ILE A 75 8.29 -7.77 -10.19
N VAL A 76 7.36 -6.91 -10.64
CA VAL A 76 5.93 -7.21 -10.69
C VAL A 76 5.68 -8.44 -11.58
N ASP A 77 6.33 -8.53 -12.75
CA ASP A 77 6.20 -9.69 -13.63
C ASP A 77 6.63 -11.00 -12.95
N SER A 78 7.80 -10.99 -12.30
CA SER A 78 8.32 -12.16 -11.58
C SER A 78 7.43 -12.59 -10.41
N MET A 79 6.67 -11.66 -9.82
CA MET A 79 5.77 -11.93 -8.70
C MET A 79 4.34 -12.26 -9.15
N SER A 80 3.93 -11.85 -10.36
CA SER A 80 2.55 -11.91 -10.82
C SER A 80 1.95 -13.32 -10.73
N HIS A 81 2.68 -14.33 -11.19
CA HIS A 81 2.23 -15.72 -11.09
C HIS A 81 2.12 -16.19 -9.64
N ARG A 82 3.08 -15.83 -8.78
CA ARG A 82 3.14 -16.26 -7.38
C ARG A 82 2.03 -15.61 -6.54
N ALA A 83 1.75 -14.34 -6.80
CA ALA A 83 0.68 -13.57 -6.16
C ALA A 83 -0.68 -13.73 -6.84
N SER A 84 -0.79 -14.58 -7.87
CA SER A 84 -2.00 -14.81 -8.67
C SER A 84 -2.64 -13.51 -9.20
N LEU A 85 -1.82 -12.56 -9.63
CA LEU A 85 -2.29 -11.29 -10.20
C LEU A 85 -2.95 -11.54 -11.55
N LYS A 86 -4.15 -10.98 -11.74
CA LYS A 86 -4.78 -10.91 -13.06
C LYS A 86 -4.04 -9.87 -13.92
N PRO A 87 -4.18 -9.90 -15.26
CA PRO A 87 -3.54 -8.92 -16.12
C PRO A 87 -3.86 -7.46 -15.75
N ALA A 88 -5.11 -7.17 -15.40
CA ALA A 88 -5.51 -5.83 -14.95
C ALA A 88 -4.86 -5.46 -13.61
N ASP A 89 -4.83 -6.38 -12.64
CA ASP A 89 -4.19 -6.16 -11.33
C ASP A 89 -2.67 -5.92 -11.48
N ARG A 90 -2.03 -6.62 -12.42
CA ARG A 90 -0.61 -6.47 -12.75
C ARG A 90 -0.30 -5.10 -13.36
N GLU A 91 -1.23 -4.53 -14.13
CA GLU A 91 -1.08 -3.21 -14.74
C GLU A 91 -1.39 -2.07 -13.77
N ALA A 92 -2.23 -2.32 -12.77
CA ALA A 92 -2.59 -1.35 -11.74
C ALA A 92 -1.50 -1.15 -10.67
N ILE A 93 -0.57 -2.11 -10.49
CA ILE A 93 0.59 -2.02 -9.59
C ILE A 93 1.77 -1.39 -10.31
#